data_AF-A0A396RZ45-F1
#
_entry.id   AF-A0A396RZ45-F1
#
_cell.length_a   1.000
_cell.length_b   1.000
_cell.length_c   1.000
_cell.angle_alpha   90.00
_cell.angle_beta   90.00
_cell.angle_gamma   90.00
#
_symmetry.space_group_name_H-M   'P 1'
#
loop_
_entity.id
_entity.type
_entity.pdbx_description
1 polymer ?
#
loop_
_entity_poly.entity_id
_entity_poly.type
_entity_poly.pdbx_seq_one_letter_code
_entity_poly.pdbx_strand_id
1 'polypeptide(L)' 'MRTLLFVVGILLLAAGSLFMAQGGNLIHWPSSSSMLGDATWVTYGSAIAVAGLVLILIGRRIRR' A
#
# COMPACT_ATOMS: atom_id res chain seq x y z
N MET A 1 -6.91 1.96 -19.99
CA MET A 1 -5.74 1.32 -19.32
C MET A 1 -4.93 2.29 -18.45
N ARG A 2 -4.55 3.48 -18.95
CA ARG A 2 -3.72 4.45 -18.19
C ARG A 2 -4.34 4.96 -16.89
N THR A 3 -5.62 5.37 -16.91
CA THR A 3 -6.35 5.77 -15.69
C THR A 3 -6.49 4.62 -14.71
N LEU A 4 -6.69 3.40 -15.22
CA LEU A 4 -6.79 2.19 -14.41
C LEU A 4 -5.51 1.93 -13.62
N LEU A 5 -4.34 1.97 -14.28
CA LEU A 5 -3.03 1.78 -13.63
C LEU A 5 -2.79 2.81 -12.53
N PHE A 6 -3.17 4.06 -12.77
CA PHE A 6 -3.03 5.13 -11.79
C PHE A 6 -3.94 4.93 -10.58
N VAL A 7 -5.22 4.60 -10.81
CA VAL A 7 -6.20 4.34 -9.73
C VAL A 7 -5.81 3.11 -8.92
N VAL A 8 -5.47 2.00 -9.58
CA VAL A 8 -5.00 0.77 -8.93
C VAL A 8 -3.72 1.04 -8.13
N GLY A 9 -2.79 1.81 -8.70
CA GLY A 9 -1.58 2.20 -7.99
C GLY A 9 -1.85 3.02 -6.72
N ILE A 10 -2.81 3.94 -6.73
CA ILE A 10 -3.24 4.70 -5.53
C ILE A 10 -3.85 3.76 -4.49
N LEU A 11 -4.73 2.84 -4.90
CA LEU A 11 -5.37 1.90 -3.99
C LEU A 11 -4.35 0.98 -3.32
N LEU A 12 -3.40 0.45 -4.09
CA LEU A 12 -2.32 -0.38 -3.56
C LEU A 12 -1.39 0.42 -2.64
N LEU A 13 -1.06 1.66 -3.00
CA LEU A 13 -0.24 2.51 -2.16
C LEU A 13 -0.92 2.76 -0.80
N ALA A 14 -2.20 3.13 -0.81
CA ALA A 14 -2.97 3.37 0.41
C ALA A 14 -3.11 2.09 1.25
N ALA A 15 -3.49 0.96 0.65
CA ALA A 15 -3.65 -0.31 1.35
C ALA A 15 -2.32 -0.81 1.93
N GLY A 16 -1.24 -0.77 1.15
CA GLY A 16 0.10 -1.17 1.59
C GLY A 16 0.61 -0.31 2.75
N SER A 17 0.41 1.02 2.69
CA SER A 17 0.76 1.92 3.79
C SER A 17 -0.05 1.61 5.06
N LEU A 18 -1.33 1.31 4.94
CA LEU A 18 -2.17 0.91 6.09
C LEU A 18 -1.68 -0.41 6.70
N PHE A 19 -1.32 -1.39 5.89
CA PHE A 19 -0.82 -2.68 6.38
C PHE A 19 0.55 -2.53 7.05
N MET A 20 1.43 -1.72 6.47
CA MET A 20 2.73 -1.40 7.06
C MET A 20 2.56 -0.70 8.42
N ALA A 21 1.61 0.24 8.51
CA ALA A 21 1.34 0.96 9.74
C ALA A 21 0.68 0.07 10.81
N GLN A 22 -0.20 -0.86 10.43
CA GLN A 22 -0.76 -1.85 11.36
C GLN A 22 0.30 -2.84 11.87
N GLY A 23 1.13 -3.39 10.97
CA GLY A 23 2.24 -4.27 11.35
C GLY A 23 3.28 -3.57 12.23
N GLY A 24 3.51 -2.28 11.99
CA GLY A 24 4.42 -1.45 12.78
C GLY A 24 3.83 -0.96 14.11
N ASN A 25 2.61 -1.37 14.46
CA ASN A 25 1.89 -0.95 15.67
C ASN A 25 1.70 0.59 15.76
N LEU A 26 1.58 1.25 14.60
CA LEU A 26 1.34 2.69 14.47
C LEU A 26 -0.17 3.00 14.38
N ILE A 27 -0.92 2.13 13.69
CA ILE A 27 -2.37 2.24 13.50
C ILE A 27 -3.05 1.00 14.08
N HIS A 28 -3.93 1.19 15.07
CA HIS A 28 -4.58 0.10 15.82
C HIS A 28 -6.04 -0.12 15.42
N TRP A 29 -6.34 -0.04 14.13
CA TRP A 29 -7.70 -0.10 13.62
C TRP A 29 -7.83 -1.09 12.46
N PRO A 30 -8.83 -2.00 12.49
CA PRO A 30 -9.67 -2.35 13.64
C PRO A 30 -8.86 -3.07 14.74
N SER A 31 -9.26 -2.91 16.00
CA SER A 31 -8.54 -3.47 17.16
C SER A 31 -8.50 -5.01 17.20
N SER A 32 -9.38 -5.67 16.46
CA SER A 32 -9.41 -7.13 16.26
C SER A 32 -8.62 -7.60 15.03
N SER A 33 -7.78 -6.74 14.45
CA SER A 33 -7.00 -7.08 13.25
C SER A 33 -5.82 -7.97 13.62
N SER A 34 -5.70 -9.14 12.98
CA SER A 34 -4.55 -10.06 13.14
C SER A 34 -3.21 -9.46 12.68
N MET A 35 -3.25 -8.25 12.12
CA MET A 35 -2.10 -7.55 11.54
C MET A 35 -1.37 -6.67 12.56
N LEU A 36 -1.98 -6.40 13.71
CA LEU A 36 -1.45 -5.47 14.70
C LEU A 36 -0.20 -6.03 15.37
N GLY A 37 0.92 -5.31 15.25
CA GLY A 37 2.18 -5.66 15.91
C GLY A 37 2.93 -6.84 15.29
N ASP A 38 2.52 -7.31 14.10
CA ASP A 38 3.22 -8.36 13.37
C ASP A 38 4.14 -7.76 12.28
N ALA A 39 5.45 -7.95 12.47
CA ALA A 39 6.50 -7.47 11.56
C ALA A 39 6.38 -8.03 10.13
N THR A 40 5.69 -9.16 9.95
CA THR A 40 5.38 -9.74 8.65
C THR A 40 4.57 -8.75 7.80
N TRP A 41 3.60 -8.06 8.43
CA TRP A 41 2.76 -7.06 7.76
C TRP A 41 3.49 -5.75 7.48
N VAL A 42 4.57 -5.44 8.20
CA VAL A 42 5.49 -4.35 7.83
C VAL A 42 6.13 -4.66 6.48
N THR A 43 6.63 -5.88 6.30
CA THR A 43 7.30 -6.32 5.07
C THR A 43 6.32 -6.41 3.90
N TYR A 44 5.16 -7.03 4.09
CA TYR A 44 4.15 -7.13 3.03
C TYR A 44 3.53 -5.79 2.68
N GLY A 45 3.17 -4.97 3.69
CA GLY A 45 2.62 -3.65 3.49
C GLY A 45 3.58 -2.73 2.73
N SER A 46 4.86 -2.74 3.09
CA SER A 46 5.88 -1.96 2.36
C SER A 46 6.07 -2.44 0.92
N ALA A 47 6.10 -3.75 0.66
CA ALA A 47 6.16 -4.28 -0.70
C ALA A 47 4.95 -3.87 -1.56
N ILE A 48 3.73 -3.96 -1.00
CA ILE A 48 2.49 -3.55 -1.65
C ILE A 48 2.49 -2.04 -1.93
N ALA A 49 2.94 -1.23 -0.97
CA ALA A 49 3.04 0.22 -1.12
C ALA A 49 4.01 0.62 -2.24
N VAL A 50 5.18 -0.03 -2.29
CA VAL A 50 6.18 0.19 -3.35
C VAL A 50 5.62 -0.21 -4.71
N ALA A 51 4.94 -1.36 -4.82
CA ALA A 51 4.29 -1.78 -6.06
C ALA A 51 3.23 -0.77 -6.54
N GLY A 52 2.40 -0.27 -5.62
CA GLY A 52 1.42 0.79 -5.90
C GLY A 52 2.09 2.07 -6.40
N LEU A 53 3.17 2.51 -5.75
CA LEU A 53 3.95 3.68 -6.18
C LEU A 53 4.54 3.50 -7.58
N VAL A 54 5.09 2.33 -7.90
CA VAL A 54 5.62 2.02 -9.23
C VAL A 54 4.52 2.12 -10.29
N LEU A 55 3.33 1.58 -10.03
CA LEU A 55 2.19 1.69 -10.95
C LEU A 55 1.74 3.15 -11.15
N ILE A 56 1.72 3.95 -10.09
CA ILE A 56 1.43 5.39 -10.19
C ILE A 56 2.46 6.08 -11.08
N LEU A 57 3.75 5.82 -10.89
CA LEU A 57 4.82 6.43 -11.66
C LEU A 57 4.75 6.04 -13.14
N ILE A 58 4.48 4.77 -13.45
CA ILE A 58 4.26 4.29 -14.82
C ILE A 58 3.03 4.97 -15.43
N GLY A 59 1.90 4.98 -14.72
CA GLY A 59 0.67 5.64 -15.15
C GLY A 59 0.84 7.15 -15.39
N ARG A 60 1.69 7.81 -14.61
CA ARG A 60 2.05 9.23 -14.75
C ARG A 60 2.99 9.49 -15.92
N ARG A 61 4.02 8.65 -16.11
CA ARG A 61 4.99 8.82 -17.22
C ARG A 61 4.33 8.65 -18.57
N ILE A 62 3.38 7.71 -18.69
CA ILE A 62 2.62 7.55 -19.93
C ILE A 62 1.71 8.78 -20.18
N ARG A 63 1.36 9.56 -19.15
CA ARG A 63 0.52 10.77 -19.27
C ARG A 63 1.21 11.99 -19.90
N ARG A 64 2.54 12.04 -19.90
CA ARG A 64 3.36 13.03 -20.63
C ARG A 64 3.62 12.52 -22.04
#